data_AF-A0A2N8K8Q6-F1
#
_entry.id   AF-A0A2N8K8Q6-F1
#
_cell.length_a   1.000
_cell.length_b   1.000
_cell.length_c   1.000
_cell.angle_alpha   90.00
_cell.angle_beta   90.00
_cell.angle_gamma   90.00
#
_symmetry.space_group_name_H-M   'P 1'
#
loop_
_entity.id
_entity.type
_entity.pdbx_description
1 polymer ?
#
loop_
_entity_poly.entity_id
_entity_poly.type
_entity_poly.pdbx_seq_one_letter_code
_entity_poly.pdbx_strand_id
1 'polypeptide(L)'
;ANRYRRRIITLRTELEGLIPTYGDLIAIAHDMPSWGAGGEIVAWDADTHTATLSEPVAFVDGQEHVMALRRRDGGVSGPHAVMPGSDAQQVVFAGLPDIPIETGLSAERTHFAFGMAEQWSLLARVIAVRPRGEQVEITCVAEHPAVHSADGSVDSSTAPI
;
A
#
# COMPACT_ATOMS: atom_id res chain seq x y z
N ALA A 1 27.52 6.53 -15.55
CA ALA A 1 26.06 6.62 -15.60
C ALA A 1 25.45 5.30 -15.10
N ASN A 2 25.13 5.24 -13.80
CA ASN A 2 24.42 4.12 -13.16
C ASN A 2 23.64 4.74 -11.98
N ARG A 3 22.64 5.56 -12.32
CA ARG A 3 22.09 6.61 -11.41
C ARG A 3 20.85 6.17 -10.62
N TYR A 4 20.28 5.01 -10.89
CA TYR A 4 19.22 4.44 -10.07
C TYR A 4 19.74 3.13 -9.49
N ARG A 5 20.23 3.18 -8.23
CA ARG A 5 20.47 1.95 -7.47
C ARG A 5 19.12 1.28 -7.27
N ARG A 6 18.80 0.30 -8.12
CA ARG A 6 17.60 -0.54 -8.04
C ARG A 6 17.68 -1.30 -6.71
N ARG A 7 16.87 -0.90 -5.73
CA ARG A 7 16.76 -1.62 -4.46
C ARG A 7 16.01 -2.93 -4.75
N ILE A 8 16.72 -4.04 -4.58
CA ILE A 8 16.12 -5.37 -4.59
C ILE A 8 15.48 -5.57 -3.22
N ILE A 9 14.21 -5.89 -3.20
CA ILE A 9 13.44 -6.15 -1.98
C ILE A 9 13.07 -7.63 -1.99
N THR A 10 13.41 -8.34 -0.93
CA THR A 10 13.04 -9.74 -0.73
C THR A 10 12.15 -9.79 0.49
N LEU A 11 10.92 -10.27 0.32
CA LEU A 11 9.95 -10.49 1.40
C LEU A 11 9.48 -11.95 1.38
N ARG A 12 9.11 -12.44 2.56
CA ARG A 12 8.57 -13.79 2.75
C ARG A 12 7.17 -13.65 3.30
N THR A 13 6.23 -14.33 2.67
CA THR A 13 4.84 -14.43 3.10
C THR A 13 4.46 -15.91 3.04
N GLU A 14 3.29 -16.28 3.56
CA GLU A 14 2.80 -17.65 3.50
C GLU A 14 2.19 -17.94 2.12
N LEU A 15 0.96 -18.46 2.07
CA LEU A 15 0.31 -18.81 0.80
C LEU A 15 -0.08 -17.57 -0.02
N GLU A 16 -0.14 -16.38 0.59
CA GLU A 16 -0.43 -15.12 -0.12
C GLU A 16 0.63 -14.82 -1.18
N GLY A 17 1.84 -15.38 -1.04
CA GLY A 17 2.91 -15.12 -1.98
C GLY A 17 2.76 -15.87 -3.31
N LEU A 18 1.78 -16.78 -3.40
CA LEU A 18 1.37 -17.40 -4.65
C LEU A 18 0.41 -16.53 -5.47
N ILE A 19 -0.17 -15.47 -4.87
CA ILE A 19 -1.08 -14.55 -5.56
C ILE A 19 -0.35 -13.73 -6.63
N PRO A 20 0.78 -13.04 -6.33
CA PRO A 20 1.49 -12.29 -7.36
C PRO A 20 2.24 -13.20 -8.33
N THR A 21 2.31 -12.75 -9.58
CA THR A 21 3.05 -13.38 -10.67
C THR A 21 4.16 -12.47 -11.17
N TYR A 22 5.03 -13.00 -12.04
CA TYR A 22 6.12 -12.23 -12.62
C TYR A 22 5.59 -11.00 -13.37
N GLY A 23 6.12 -9.82 -13.04
CA GLY A 23 5.75 -8.55 -13.66
C GLY A 23 4.66 -7.78 -12.90
N ASP A 24 4.00 -8.37 -11.91
CA ASP A 24 2.97 -7.68 -11.14
C ASP A 24 3.55 -6.53 -10.31
N LEU A 25 2.77 -5.46 -10.20
CA LEU A 25 3.08 -4.32 -9.35
C LEU A 25 2.45 -4.54 -7.98
N ILE A 26 3.27 -4.59 -6.94
CA ILE A 26 2.81 -4.75 -5.56
C ILE A 26 3.16 -3.53 -4.73
N ALA A 27 2.31 -3.19 -3.77
CA ALA A 27 2.57 -2.16 -2.78
C ALA A 27 3.16 -2.80 -1.52
N ILE A 28 4.36 -2.38 -1.13
CA ILE A 28 5.03 -2.85 0.08
C ILE A 28 5.01 -1.74 1.12
N ALA A 29 4.37 -2.01 2.26
CA ALA A 29 4.50 -1.20 3.47
C ALA A 29 5.47 -1.89 4.44
N HIS A 30 6.38 -1.13 5.04
CA HIS A 30 7.32 -1.64 6.04
C HIS A 30 7.51 -0.59 7.11
N ASP A 31 7.51 -1.04 8.38
CA ASP A 31 7.73 -0.23 9.58
C ASP A 31 9.21 0.18 9.73
N MET A 32 9.72 0.91 8.73
CA MET A 32 10.87 1.78 8.90
C MET A 32 10.32 3.19 9.18
N PRO A 33 10.96 3.99 10.06
CA PRO A 33 10.45 5.25 10.61
C PRO A 33 10.18 6.39 9.60
N SER A 34 10.14 6.09 8.30
CA SER A 34 9.78 7.02 7.23
C SER A 34 8.79 6.48 6.19
N TRP A 35 8.32 5.22 6.25
CA TRP A 35 7.58 4.57 5.15
C TRP A 35 6.15 4.10 5.46
N GLY A 36 5.73 4.16 6.73
CA GLY A 36 4.36 3.81 7.11
C GLY A 36 4.27 2.61 8.05
N ALA A 37 3.07 2.38 8.58
CA ALA A 37 2.72 1.29 9.48
C ALA A 37 1.73 0.34 8.77
N GLY A 38 1.77 -0.94 9.09
CA GLY A 38 0.85 -1.94 8.51
C GLY A 38 0.33 -2.88 9.59
N GLY A 39 -0.84 -3.46 9.32
CA GLY A 39 -1.55 -4.28 10.30
C GLY A 39 -2.89 -4.81 9.79
N GLU A 40 -3.77 -5.16 10.71
CA GLU A 40 -5.14 -5.62 10.49
C GLU A 40 -6.15 -4.65 11.12
N ILE A 41 -7.33 -4.52 10.48
CA ILE A 41 -8.47 -3.87 11.12
C ILE A 41 -9.18 -4.89 12.00
N VAL A 42 -9.22 -4.61 13.31
CA VAL A 42 -9.81 -5.51 14.33
C VAL A 42 -11.25 -5.14 14.69
N ALA A 43 -11.67 -3.90 14.43
CA ALA A 43 -13.06 -3.47 14.55
C ALA A 43 -13.38 -2.35 13.57
N TRP A 44 -14.64 -2.26 13.15
CA TRP A 44 -15.13 -1.25 12.20
C TRP A 44 -16.50 -0.73 12.65
N ASP A 45 -16.61 0.58 12.77
CA ASP A 45 -17.86 1.31 12.98
C ASP A 45 -18.23 2.03 11.68
N ALA A 46 -19.30 1.56 11.04
CA ALA A 46 -19.78 2.07 9.77
C ALA A 46 -20.53 3.42 9.88
N ASP A 47 -21.02 3.79 11.07
CA ASP A 47 -21.73 5.06 11.26
C ASP A 47 -20.74 6.22 11.40
N THR A 48 -19.60 5.96 12.06
CA THR A 48 -18.54 6.95 12.27
C THR A 48 -17.38 6.82 11.30
N HIS A 49 -17.38 5.79 10.44
CA HIS A 49 -16.26 5.40 9.58
C HIS A 49 -14.95 5.16 10.35
N THR A 50 -15.05 4.64 11.57
CA THR A 50 -13.90 4.45 12.46
C THR A 50 -13.40 3.01 12.37
N ALA A 51 -12.13 2.82 12.05
CA ALA A 51 -11.43 1.54 12.18
C ALA A 51 -10.61 1.51 13.47
N THR A 52 -10.68 0.38 14.18
CA THR A 52 -9.71 0.03 15.23
C THR A 52 -8.65 -0.90 14.65
N LEU A 53 -7.39 -0.59 14.91
CA LEU A 53 -6.22 -1.23 14.31
C LEU A 53 -5.52 -2.16 15.31
N SER A 54 -4.91 -3.23 14.82
CA SER A 54 -4.08 -4.13 15.62
C SER A 54 -2.82 -3.46 16.15
N GLU A 55 -2.20 -2.56 15.36
CA GLU A 55 -1.01 -1.79 15.73
C GLU A 55 -1.33 -0.29 15.79
N PRO A 56 -0.72 0.47 16.70
CA PRO A 56 -0.87 1.92 16.74
C PRO A 56 -0.22 2.59 15.51
N VAL A 57 -0.82 3.68 15.07
CA VAL A 57 -0.32 4.52 13.97
C VAL A 57 0.02 5.92 14.48
N ALA A 58 1.03 6.54 13.86
CA ALA A 58 1.49 7.88 14.22
C ALA A 58 1.11 8.87 13.12
N PHE A 59 0.30 9.86 13.47
CA PHE A 59 0.02 11.01 12.62
C PHE A 59 1.05 12.11 12.84
N VAL A 60 1.43 12.77 11.76
CA VAL A 60 2.26 13.98 11.78
C VAL A 60 1.40 15.21 11.48
N ASP A 61 1.48 16.20 12.36
CA ASP A 61 0.73 17.45 12.23
C ASP A 61 1.01 18.16 10.89
N GLY A 62 -0.06 18.62 10.25
CA GLY A 62 0.02 19.32 8.97
C GLY A 62 0.37 18.44 7.76
N GLN A 63 0.37 17.10 7.91
CA GLN A 63 0.55 16.15 6.81
C GLN A 63 -0.72 15.33 6.58
N GLU A 64 -1.05 15.12 5.31
CA GLU A 64 -2.15 14.22 4.92
C GLU A 64 -1.70 12.77 5.04
N HIS A 65 -2.52 11.97 5.72
CA HIS A 65 -2.30 10.54 5.87
C HIS A 65 -3.38 9.78 5.14
N VAL A 66 -2.96 8.65 4.58
CA VAL A 66 -3.82 7.77 3.82
C VAL A 66 -3.67 6.34 4.31
N MET A 67 -4.72 5.57 4.09
CA MET A 67 -4.75 4.14 4.34
C MET A 67 -5.15 3.40 3.06
N ALA A 68 -4.37 2.39 2.72
CA ALA A 68 -4.68 1.44 1.67
C ALA A 68 -5.08 0.10 2.30
N LEU A 69 -6.05 -0.57 1.71
CA LEU A 69 -6.65 -1.79 2.23
C LEU A 69 -6.42 -2.95 1.26
N ARG A 70 -6.07 -4.12 1.79
CA ARG A 70 -5.94 -5.33 0.98
C ARG A 70 -7.32 -5.90 0.68
N ARG A 71 -7.63 -6.02 -0.61
CA ARG A 71 -8.80 -6.76 -1.09
C ARG A 71 -8.58 -8.26 -0.96
N ARG A 72 -9.67 -9.03 -0.94
CA ARG A 72 -9.63 -10.50 -0.85
C ARG A 72 -8.93 -11.15 -2.06
N ASP A 73 -8.97 -10.51 -3.22
CA ASP A 73 -8.26 -10.94 -4.42
C ASP A 73 -6.76 -10.59 -4.42
N GLY A 74 -6.26 -9.97 -3.33
CA GLY A 74 -4.88 -9.50 -3.22
C GLY A 74 -4.65 -8.12 -3.81
N GLY A 75 -5.66 -7.50 -4.44
CA GLY A 75 -5.58 -6.13 -4.93
C GLY A 75 -5.56 -5.08 -3.82
N VAL A 76 -5.33 -3.83 -4.18
CA VAL A 76 -5.25 -2.69 -3.24
C VAL A 76 -6.42 -1.73 -3.42
N SER A 77 -7.18 -1.50 -2.35
CA SER A 77 -8.24 -0.50 -2.22
C SER A 77 -7.67 0.78 -1.60
N GLY A 78 -8.00 1.94 -2.16
CA GLY A 78 -7.46 3.24 -1.75
C GLY A 78 -6.50 3.86 -2.78
N PRO A 79 -5.69 4.87 -2.39
CA PRO A 79 -5.51 5.38 -1.03
C PRO A 79 -6.74 6.12 -0.49
N HIS A 80 -7.17 5.79 0.73
CA HIS A 80 -8.27 6.47 1.42
C HIS A 80 -7.71 7.51 2.38
N ALA A 81 -8.23 8.74 2.35
CA ALA A 81 -7.85 9.76 3.32
C ALA A 81 -8.36 9.40 4.72
N VAL A 82 -7.47 9.50 5.73
CA VAL A 82 -7.78 9.15 7.12
C VAL A 82 -7.33 10.24 8.09
N MET A 83 -8.05 10.34 9.21
CA MET A 83 -7.79 11.26 10.31
C MET A 83 -7.57 10.46 11.61
N PRO A 84 -6.85 11.00 12.61
CA PRO A 84 -6.69 10.34 13.89
C PRO A 84 -8.06 10.19 14.59
N GLY A 85 -8.29 9.03 15.20
CA GLY A 85 -9.45 8.74 16.05
C GLY A 85 -9.23 9.17 17.50
N SER A 86 -9.92 8.52 18.45
CA SER A 86 -9.80 8.89 19.87
C SER A 86 -8.49 8.47 20.52
N ASP A 87 -7.77 7.52 19.92
CA ASP A 87 -6.48 7.01 20.39
C ASP A 87 -5.59 6.59 19.20
N ALA A 88 -4.36 6.17 19.49
CA ALA A 88 -3.36 5.83 18.48
C ALA A 88 -3.69 4.56 17.65
N GLN A 89 -4.64 3.73 18.09
CA GLN A 89 -5.12 2.56 17.35
C GLN A 89 -6.45 2.82 16.63
N GLN A 90 -6.89 4.08 16.59
CA GLN A 90 -8.11 4.45 15.90
C GLN A 90 -7.82 5.43 14.77
N VAL A 91 -8.47 5.18 13.64
CA VAL A 91 -8.48 6.05 12.49
C VAL A 91 -9.88 6.21 11.95
N VAL A 92 -10.20 7.44 11.55
CA VAL A 92 -11.49 7.81 10.96
C VAL A 92 -11.27 8.04 9.47
N PHE A 93 -12.02 7.32 8.64
CA PHE A 93 -11.96 7.48 7.20
C PHE A 93 -12.81 8.67 6.77
N ALA A 94 -12.28 9.51 5.87
CA ALA A 94 -13.00 10.65 5.31
C ALA A 94 -14.24 10.23 4.51
N GLY A 95 -14.28 8.99 4.02
CA GLY A 95 -15.42 8.38 3.36
C GLY A 95 -15.41 6.87 3.51
N LEU A 96 -16.52 6.21 3.17
CA LEU A 96 -16.59 4.75 3.22
C LEU A 96 -15.57 4.11 2.28
N PRO A 97 -14.82 3.09 2.72
CA PRO A 97 -14.01 2.27 1.84
C PRO A 97 -14.85 1.63 0.73
N ASP A 98 -14.24 1.42 -0.44
CA ASP A 98 -14.86 0.77 -1.60
C ASP A 98 -14.90 -0.77 -1.48
N ILE A 99 -14.52 -1.31 -0.32
CA ILE A 99 -14.60 -2.73 0.02
C ILE A 99 -15.24 -2.92 1.39
N PRO A 100 -15.91 -4.07 1.63
CA PRO A 100 -16.33 -4.43 2.98
C PRO A 100 -15.11 -4.63 3.89
N ILE A 101 -15.21 -4.12 5.12
CA ILE A 101 -14.18 -4.32 6.15
C ILE A 101 -14.50 -5.60 6.93
N GLU A 102 -13.60 -6.55 6.85
CA GLU A 102 -13.70 -7.85 7.52
C GLU A 102 -12.94 -7.78 8.85
N THR A 103 -13.66 -7.93 9.96
CA THR A 103 -13.10 -7.86 11.32
C THR A 103 -13.29 -9.17 12.10
N GLY A 104 -14.12 -10.07 11.57
CA GLY A 104 -14.52 -11.31 12.23
C GLY A 104 -13.47 -12.42 12.18
N LEU A 105 -13.72 -13.49 12.94
CA LEU A 105 -12.88 -14.71 12.97
C LEU A 105 -13.22 -15.71 11.85
N SER A 106 -14.31 -15.46 11.12
CA SER A 106 -14.81 -16.36 10.07
C SER A 106 -14.20 -16.10 8.70
N ALA A 107 -13.47 -15.00 8.54
CA ALA A 107 -12.73 -14.61 7.35
C ALA A 107 -11.41 -13.96 7.77
N GLU A 108 -10.43 -13.92 6.87
CA GLU A 108 -9.20 -13.16 7.07
C GLU A 108 -9.54 -11.69 7.28
N ARG A 109 -8.94 -11.05 8.29
CA ARG A 109 -9.20 -9.65 8.59
C ARG A 109 -8.66 -8.75 7.48
N THR A 110 -9.29 -7.60 7.30
CA THR A 110 -8.81 -6.62 6.31
C THR A 110 -7.46 -6.07 6.74
N HIS A 111 -6.41 -6.39 5.97
CA HIS A 111 -5.09 -5.80 6.16
C HIS A 111 -5.05 -4.36 5.66
N PHE A 112 -4.26 -3.53 6.34
CA PHE A 112 -4.05 -2.15 5.97
C PHE A 112 -2.56 -1.79 5.84
N ALA A 113 -2.29 -0.77 5.04
CA ALA A 113 -1.04 -0.02 4.99
C ALA A 113 -1.36 1.46 5.20
N PHE A 114 -0.73 2.07 6.19
CA PHE A 114 -0.93 3.46 6.61
C PHE A 114 0.34 4.27 6.36
N GLY A 115 0.21 5.49 5.86
CA GLY A 115 1.32 6.45 5.83
C GLY A 115 0.92 7.78 5.23
N MET A 116 1.91 8.66 5.01
CA MET A 116 1.66 9.95 4.36
C MET A 116 1.26 9.75 2.89
N ALA A 117 0.45 10.66 2.34
CA ALA A 117 -0.13 10.52 0.98
C ALA A 117 0.87 10.17 -0.14
N GLU A 118 2.13 10.61 -0.03
CA GLU A 118 3.19 10.31 -1.02
C GLU A 118 4.14 9.16 -0.62
N GLN A 119 4.01 8.62 0.59
CA GLN A 119 4.99 7.69 1.18
C GLN A 119 4.35 6.46 1.85
N TRP A 120 3.04 6.25 1.72
CA TRP A 120 2.31 5.13 2.36
C TRP A 120 2.67 3.74 1.81
N SER A 121 3.30 3.67 0.63
CA SER A 121 3.82 2.42 0.10
C SER A 121 5.02 2.65 -0.82
N LEU A 122 5.86 1.63 -0.90
CA LEU A 122 6.83 1.49 -1.97
C LEU A 122 6.26 0.55 -3.02
N LEU A 123 5.95 1.10 -4.19
CA LEU A 123 5.59 0.29 -5.35
C LEU A 123 6.83 -0.51 -5.79
N ALA A 124 6.67 -1.82 -5.93
CA ALA A 124 7.73 -2.70 -6.36
C ALA A 124 7.20 -3.70 -7.39
N ARG A 125 7.98 -3.91 -8.45
CA ARG A 125 7.65 -4.87 -9.50
C ARG A 125 8.22 -6.23 -9.15
N VAL A 126 7.38 -7.25 -9.16
CA VAL A 126 7.77 -8.63 -8.87
C VAL A 126 8.65 -9.15 -10.00
N ILE A 127 9.84 -9.65 -9.65
CA ILE A 127 10.81 -10.23 -10.59
C ILE A 127 11.05 -11.72 -10.36
N ALA A 128 10.67 -12.25 -9.19
CA ALA A 128 10.68 -13.68 -8.93
C ALA A 128 9.72 -14.03 -7.81
N VAL A 129 9.07 -15.18 -7.95
CA VAL A 129 8.28 -15.83 -6.91
C VAL A 129 8.82 -17.24 -6.75
N ARG A 130 9.24 -17.61 -5.54
CA ARG A 130 9.87 -18.90 -5.25
C ARG A 130 9.18 -19.57 -4.06
N PRO A 131 8.47 -20.69 -4.27
CA PRO A 131 7.97 -21.47 -3.15
C PRO A 131 9.12 -22.10 -2.35
N ARG A 132 9.02 -22.04 -1.02
CA ARG A 132 10.00 -22.53 -0.04
C ARG A 132 9.28 -23.24 1.11
N GLY A 133 8.83 -24.47 0.86
CA GLY A 133 8.05 -25.23 1.85
C GLY A 133 6.66 -24.60 2.02
N GLU A 134 6.33 -24.17 3.23
CA GLU A 134 5.06 -23.51 3.58
C GLU A 134 5.09 -21.98 3.35
N GLN A 135 6.25 -21.43 2.99
CA GLN A 135 6.42 -20.00 2.71
C GLN A 135 6.72 -19.75 1.24
N VAL A 136 6.39 -18.55 0.77
CA VAL A 136 6.73 -18.06 -0.56
C VAL A 136 7.63 -16.84 -0.45
N GLU A 137 8.77 -16.93 -1.12
CA GLU A 137 9.71 -15.83 -1.24
C GLU A 137 9.40 -15.02 -2.50
N ILE A 138 9.13 -13.72 -2.33
CA ILE A 138 8.90 -12.79 -3.43
C ILE A 138 10.10 -11.85 -3.50
N THR A 139 10.73 -11.80 -4.67
CA THR A 139 11.76 -10.82 -5.00
C THR A 139 11.18 -9.74 -5.89
N CYS A 140 11.33 -8.48 -5.49
CA CYS A 140 10.82 -7.33 -6.22
C CYS A 140 11.92 -6.29 -6.46
N VAL A 141 11.69 -5.44 -7.45
CA VAL A 141 12.51 -4.25 -7.70
C VAL A 141 11.66 -3.03 -7.42
N ALA A 142 12.13 -2.15 -6.54
CA ALA A 142 11.47 -0.88 -6.26
C ALA A 142 11.27 -0.06 -7.55
N GLU A 143 10.03 0.39 -7.77
CA GLU A 143 9.65 1.26 -8.87
C GLU A 143 9.71 2.72 -8.39
N HIS A 144 10.40 3.57 -9.15
CA HIS A 144 10.46 5.00 -8.85
C HIS A 144 9.38 5.71 -9.68
N PRO A 145 8.56 6.61 -9.10
CA PRO A 145 7.53 7.35 -9.86
C PRO A 145 8.06 8.22 -11.01
N ALA A 146 9.38 8.41 -11.12
CA ALA A 146 10.03 9.22 -12.15
C ALA A 146 10.25 8.47 -13.48
N VAL A 147 9.81 7.22 -13.62
CA VAL A 147 10.03 6.41 -14.83
C VAL A 147 8.89 6.57 -15.85
N HIS A 148 7.83 7.34 -15.55
CA HIS A 148 6.71 7.65 -16.47
C HIS A 148 6.61 9.13 -16.84
N SER A 149 7.73 9.85 -16.91
CA SER A 149 7.78 11.23 -17.43
C SER A 149 8.61 11.34 -18.72
N ALA A 150 8.53 10.34 -19.60
CA ALA A 150 9.32 10.32 -20.83
C ALA A 150 8.60 9.58 -21.97
N ASP A 151 7.39 10.00 -22.36
CA ASP A 151 6.88 9.74 -23.73
C ASP A 151 5.75 10.70 -24.11
N GLY A 152 6.10 11.99 -24.23
CA GLY A 152 5.13 13.02 -24.56
C GLY A 152 5.74 14.31 -25.10
N SER A 153 6.83 14.24 -25.87
CA SER A 153 7.24 15.38 -26.70
C SER A 153 6.40 15.39 -27.97
N VAL A 154 5.18 15.91 -27.88
CA VAL A 154 4.45 16.35 -29.07
C VAL A 154 5.00 17.72 -29.47
N ASP A 155 5.89 17.72 -30.44
CA ASP A 155 6.32 18.93 -31.15
C ASP A 155 5.08 19.60 -31.76
N SER A 156 4.81 20.84 -31.39
CA SER A 156 3.74 21.65 -31.97
C SER A 156 4.28 23.03 -32.34
N SER A 157 5.26 23.04 -33.25
CA SER A 157 5.55 24.23 -34.06
C SER A 157 4.81 24.14 -35.40
N THR A 158 3.64 24.76 -35.48
CA THR A 158 3.10 25.28 -36.75
C THR A 158 2.19 26.47 -36.42
N ALA A 159 2.71 27.68 -36.62
CA ALA A 159 1.92 28.89 -36.68
C ALA A 159 1.52 29.13 -38.14
N PRO A 160 0.23 29.36 -38.46
CA PRO A 160 -0.13 29.81 -39.80
C PRO A 160 0.03 31.34 -39.92
N ILE A 161 0.55 31.76 -41.07
CA ILE A 161 0.48 33.11 -41.64
C ILE A 161 -0.83 33.30 -42.41
#